data_AF-A0A972HBG2-F1
#
_entry.id   AF-A0A972HBG2-F1
#
_cell.length_a   1.000
_cell.length_b   1.000
_cell.length_c   1.000
_cell.angle_alpha   90.00
_cell.angle_beta   90.00
_cell.angle_gamma   90.00
#
_symmetry.space_group_name_H-M   'P 1'
#
loop_
_entity.id
_entity.type
_entity.pdbx_description
1 polymer ?
#
loop_
_entity_poly.entity_id
_entity_poly.type
_entity_poly.pdbx_seq_one_letter_code
_entity_poly.pdbx_strand_id
1 'polypeptide(L)'
;MAEQLDRLWAGWRAAYLAGDVDTSVDCVLCAVIEAAERDGDQLVFAGDLAVVLLNAFPYNSGHVLVLPRRHIDVVDALSVEEHLELWSLVRDATTAIKTAFMSHGINIGVNEGAAAGAGLPDHLHAHVLPRWAGDTNFMTATTSTRVMPEDLATSAVRLRNSWPTDRRPLA
;
A
#
# COMPACT_ATOMS: atom_id res chain seq x y z
N MET A 1 11.53 -30.69 5.14
CA MET A 1 11.88 -30.15 3.82
C MET A 1 12.01 -28.65 3.98
N ALA A 2 13.20 -28.07 3.80
CA ALA A 2 13.32 -26.62 3.76
C ALA A 2 12.67 -26.15 2.45
N GLU A 3 11.54 -25.45 2.54
CA GLU A 3 10.96 -24.77 1.39
C GLU A 3 11.98 -23.78 0.83
N GLN A 4 12.29 -23.94 -0.45
CA GLN A 4 13.20 -23.06 -1.17
C GLN A 4 12.49 -21.72 -1.34
N LEU A 5 13.02 -20.66 -0.73
CA LEU A 5 12.52 -19.30 -0.93
C LEU A 5 12.70 -18.92 -2.41
N ASP A 6 11.60 -18.80 -3.13
CA ASP A 6 11.57 -18.24 -4.48
C ASP A 6 12.09 -16.80 -4.43
N ARG A 7 13.19 -16.53 -5.13
CA ARG A 7 13.83 -15.22 -5.14
C ARG A 7 13.05 -14.27 -6.04
N LEU A 8 12.40 -13.27 -5.45
CA LEU A 8 11.77 -12.16 -6.18
C LEU A 8 12.83 -11.09 -6.48
N TRP A 9 13.02 -10.77 -7.76
CA TRP A 9 13.95 -9.73 -8.22
C TRP A 9 13.17 -8.49 -8.64
N ALA A 10 13.35 -7.37 -7.94
CA ALA A 10 12.77 -6.08 -8.29
C ALA A 10 13.80 -5.18 -8.99
N GLY A 11 14.18 -5.54 -10.22
CA GLY A 11 15.28 -4.87 -10.96
C GLY A 11 15.11 -3.36 -11.14
N TRP A 12 13.87 -2.86 -11.19
CA TRP A 12 13.56 -1.43 -11.27
C TRP A 12 13.92 -0.66 -9.99
N ARG A 13 13.93 -1.33 -8.84
CA ARG A 13 14.14 -0.69 -7.53
C ARG A 13 15.53 -0.08 -7.38
N ALA A 14 16.55 -0.70 -8.00
CA ALA A 14 17.91 -0.18 -8.00
C ALA A 14 18.02 1.17 -8.72
N ALA A 15 17.32 1.33 -9.86
CA ALA A 15 17.29 2.58 -10.61
C ALA A 15 16.49 3.68 -9.89
N TYR A 16 15.41 3.31 -9.18
CA TYR A 16 14.61 4.24 -8.38
C TYR A 16 15.37 4.76 -7.15
N LEU A 17 16.03 3.88 -6.39
CA LEU A 17 16.88 4.29 -5.26
C LEU A 17 18.10 5.11 -5.70
N ALA A 18 18.52 4.97 -6.96
CA ALA A 18 19.60 5.73 -7.56
C ALA A 18 19.14 7.05 -8.22
N GLY A 19 17.83 7.29 -8.33
CA GLY A 19 17.26 8.54 -8.86
C GLY A 19 16.89 9.47 -7.71
N ASP A 20 17.29 10.73 -7.82
CA ASP A 20 17.13 11.80 -6.83
C ASP A 20 15.76 11.77 -6.13
N VAL A 21 15.73 11.23 -4.91
CA VAL A 21 14.68 11.56 -3.95
C VAL A 21 14.87 13.04 -3.67
N ASP A 22 13.87 13.86 -4.01
CA ASP A 22 13.89 15.27 -3.70
C ASP A 22 14.09 15.46 -2.19
N THR A 23 15.30 15.84 -1.79
CA THR A 23 15.69 16.00 -0.39
C THR A 23 15.10 17.25 0.23
N SER A 24 14.29 18.02 -0.51
CA SER A 24 13.59 19.20 0.02
C SER A 24 12.32 18.87 0.83
N VAL A 25 11.88 17.60 0.78
CA VAL A 25 10.69 17.13 1.50
C VAL A 25 11.13 16.25 2.66
N ASP A 26 10.87 16.68 3.90
CA ASP A 26 11.23 15.93 5.12
C ASP A 26 10.61 14.51 5.16
N CYS A 27 9.44 14.33 4.52
CA CYS A 27 8.82 13.03 4.32
C CYS A 27 7.94 13.00 3.07
N VAL A 28 8.27 12.13 2.12
CA VAL A 28 7.50 11.92 0.89
C VAL A 28 6.05 11.52 1.20
N LEU A 29 5.83 10.65 2.19
CA LEU A 29 4.49 10.17 2.51
C LEU A 29 3.63 11.26 3.16
N CYS A 30 4.18 12.11 4.03
CA CYS A 30 3.45 13.28 4.53
C CYS A 30 3.01 14.21 3.39
N ALA A 31 3.91 14.54 2.46
CA ALA A 31 3.57 15.38 1.32
C ALA A 31 2.52 14.74 0.40
N VAL A 32 2.60 13.43 0.18
CA VAL A 32 1.60 12.69 -0.61
C VAL A 32 0.25 12.67 0.10
N ILE A 33 0.19 12.49 1.43
CA ILE A 33 -1.05 12.57 2.20
C ILE A 33 -1.68 13.95 2.02
N GLU A 34 -0.93 15.02 2.29
CA GLU A 34 -1.44 16.38 2.15
C GLU A 34 -1.92 16.70 0.72
N ALA A 35 -1.19 16.26 -0.30
CA ALA A 35 -1.59 16.42 -1.68
C ALA A 35 -2.84 15.60 -2.03
N ALA A 36 -2.94 14.37 -1.50
CA ALA A 36 -4.04 13.46 -1.71
C ALA A 36 -5.36 14.02 -1.14
N GLU A 37 -5.30 14.62 0.03
CA GLU A 37 -6.47 15.19 0.70
C GLU A 37 -6.95 16.51 0.11
N ARG A 38 -6.06 17.27 -0.54
CA ARG A 38 -6.46 18.46 -1.28
C ARG A 38 -7.28 18.08 -2.50
N ASP A 39 -6.70 17.29 -3.42
CA ASP A 39 -7.31 17.03 -4.74
C ASP A 39 -6.82 15.72 -5.40
N GLY A 40 -6.19 14.80 -4.65
CA GLY A 40 -5.44 13.71 -5.27
C GLY A 40 -6.23 12.43 -5.55
N ASP A 41 -6.14 11.96 -6.79
CA ASP A 41 -6.72 10.70 -7.25
C ASP A 41 -6.20 9.46 -6.50
N GLN A 42 -5.06 9.56 -5.82
CA GLN A 42 -4.49 8.48 -5.01
C GLN A 42 -5.23 8.22 -3.68
N LEU A 43 -6.06 9.15 -3.19
CA LEU A 43 -6.77 8.98 -1.91
C LEU A 43 -7.92 7.98 -2.03
N VAL A 44 -7.80 6.79 -1.46
CA VAL A 44 -8.89 5.81 -1.47
C VAL A 44 -9.87 6.07 -0.32
N PHE A 45 -9.35 6.35 0.87
CA PHE A 45 -10.15 6.64 2.05
C PHE A 45 -9.38 7.55 3.02
N ALA A 46 -10.07 8.52 3.61
CA ALA A 46 -9.55 9.38 4.66
C ALA A 46 -10.28 9.09 5.98
N GLY A 47 -9.55 8.50 6.94
CA GLY A 47 -9.99 8.38 8.33
C GLY A 47 -9.52 9.56 9.18
N ASP A 48 -9.77 9.51 10.48
CA ASP A 48 -9.46 10.57 11.43
C ASP A 48 -7.97 10.58 11.80
N LEU A 49 -7.36 9.41 12.02
CA LEU A 49 -5.96 9.22 12.42
C LEU A 49 -5.15 8.45 11.38
N ALA A 50 -5.80 7.79 10.41
CA ALA A 50 -5.14 7.03 9.37
C ALA A 50 -5.80 7.23 8.01
N VAL A 51 -5.05 7.02 6.94
CA VAL A 51 -5.50 7.20 5.55
C VAL A 51 -5.13 5.98 4.71
N VAL A 52 -5.86 5.80 3.61
CA VAL A 52 -5.62 4.74 2.63
C VAL A 52 -5.32 5.37 1.29
N LEU A 53 -4.12 5.12 0.78
CA LEU A 53 -3.62 5.65 -0.49
C LEU A 53 -3.35 4.51 -1.47
N LEU A 54 -3.57 4.74 -2.76
CA LEU A 54 -3.09 3.84 -3.79
C LEU A 54 -1.56 3.94 -3.90
N ASN A 55 -0.89 2.78 -3.97
CA ASN A 55 0.55 2.78 -4.17
C ASN A 55 0.85 3.20 -5.60
N ALA A 56 1.66 4.25 -5.79
CA ALA A 56 2.09 4.75 -7.10
C ALA A 56 2.90 3.70 -7.89
N PHE A 57 3.56 2.77 -7.20
CA PHE A 57 4.33 1.67 -7.78
C PHE A 57 3.74 0.32 -7.30
N PRO A 58 2.54 -0.05 -7.77
CA PRO A 58 1.81 -1.18 -7.26
C PRO A 58 2.45 -2.51 -7.64
N TYR A 59 2.35 -3.51 -6.77
CA TYR A 59 2.75 -4.90 -7.10
C TYR A 59 1.67 -5.59 -7.93
N ASN A 60 0.42 -5.17 -7.77
CA ASN A 60 -0.76 -5.58 -8.53
C ASN A 60 -1.77 -4.44 -8.48
N SER A 61 -2.66 -4.36 -9.46
CA SER A 61 -3.75 -3.37 -9.46
C SER A 61 -4.56 -3.49 -8.17
N GLY A 62 -4.84 -2.36 -7.53
CA GLY A 62 -5.45 -2.33 -6.21
C GLY A 62 -4.50 -2.46 -5.02
N HIS A 63 -3.17 -2.42 -5.21
CA HIS A 63 -2.21 -2.27 -4.11
C HIS A 63 -2.39 -0.91 -3.42
N VAL A 64 -2.78 -0.93 -2.15
CA VAL A 64 -2.91 0.27 -1.31
C VAL A 64 -1.90 0.26 -0.15
N LEU A 65 -1.63 1.45 0.35
CA LEU A 65 -0.91 1.73 1.57
C LEU A 65 -1.91 2.25 2.61
N VAL A 66 -1.88 1.70 3.81
CA VAL A 66 -2.61 2.23 4.98
C VAL A 66 -1.58 2.85 5.92
N LEU A 67 -1.71 4.14 6.21
CA LEU A 67 -0.72 4.90 6.97
C LEU A 67 -1.37 5.69 8.10
N PRO A 68 -0.71 5.85 9.26
CA PRO A 68 -1.09 6.88 10.21
C PRO A 68 -0.84 8.26 9.59
N ARG A 69 -1.68 9.24 9.93
CA ARG A 69 -1.49 10.64 9.54
C ARG A 69 -0.28 11.26 10.21
N ARG A 70 -0.07 10.91 11.48
CA ARG A 70 1.10 11.35 12.23
C ARG A 70 2.36 10.70 11.64
N HIS A 71 3.39 11.51 11.48
CA HIS A 71 4.71 11.04 11.06
C HIS A 71 5.31 10.17 12.18
N ILE A 72 5.26 8.87 11.97
CA ILE A 72 5.96 7.84 12.77
C ILE A 72 6.50 6.80 11.81
N ASP A 73 7.66 6.24 12.12
CA ASP A 73 8.41 5.26 11.32
C ASP A 73 8.31 3.83 11.88
N VAL A 74 7.90 3.69 13.14
CA VAL A 74 7.83 2.41 13.86
C VAL A 74 6.43 2.09 14.38
N VAL A 75 6.08 0.81 14.39
CA VAL A 75 4.77 0.27 14.78
C VAL A 75 4.51 0.45 16.27
N ASP A 76 5.54 0.34 17.11
CA ASP A 76 5.43 0.46 18.56
C ASP A 76 5.25 1.92 19.04
N ALA A 77 5.39 2.91 18.15
CA ALA A 77 5.08 4.31 18.41
C ALA A 77 3.61 4.69 18.17
N LEU A 78 2.77 3.77 17.66
CA LEU A 78 1.33 4.01 17.48
C LEU A 78 0.64 4.24 18.83
N SER A 79 -0.24 5.25 18.90
CA SER A 79 -1.22 5.33 19.99
C SER A 79 -2.22 4.17 19.89
N VAL A 80 -2.98 3.92 20.96
CA VAL A 80 -4.03 2.89 20.95
C VAL A 80 -5.08 3.21 19.89
N GLU A 81 -5.46 4.48 19.76
CA GLU A 81 -6.44 4.97 18.81
C GLU A 81 -5.94 4.83 17.37
N GLU A 82 -4.69 5.24 17.11
CA GLU A 82 -4.07 5.09 15.78
C GLU A 82 -3.94 3.62 15.39
N HIS A 83 -3.55 2.75 16.32
CA HIS A 83 -3.49 1.30 16.09
C HIS A 83 -4.86 0.75 15.70
N LEU A 84 -5.91 1.07 16.47
CA LEU A 84 -7.25 0.58 16.21
C LEU A 84 -7.78 1.04 14.85
N GLU A 85 -7.58 2.30 14.50
CA GLU A 85 -8.04 2.83 13.22
C GLU A 85 -7.23 2.26 12.05
N LEU A 86 -5.89 2.23 12.14
CA LEU A 86 -5.02 1.69 11.10
C LEU A 86 -5.41 0.25 10.75
N TRP A 87 -5.57 -0.62 11.75
CA TRP A 87 -5.94 -2.01 11.50
C TRP A 87 -7.40 -2.20 11.10
N SER A 88 -8.30 -1.29 11.52
CA SER A 88 -9.66 -1.23 10.99
C SER A 88 -9.64 -0.93 9.49
N LEU A 89 -8.85 0.06 9.07
CA LEU A 89 -8.69 0.42 7.65
C LEU A 89 -7.99 -0.68 6.85
N VAL A 90 -7.02 -1.41 7.41
CA VAL A 90 -6.42 -2.59 6.76
C VAL A 90 -7.47 -3.68 6.49
N ARG A 91 -8.37 -3.94 7.44
CA ARG A 91 -9.49 -4.88 7.27
C ARG A 91 -10.48 -4.38 6.21
N ASP A 92 -10.78 -3.09 6.20
CA ASP A 92 -11.74 -2.51 5.26
C ASP A 92 -11.16 -2.46 3.84
N ALA A 93 -9.87 -2.12 3.69
CA ALA A 93 -9.11 -2.24 2.44
C ALA A 93 -9.13 -3.68 1.92
N THR A 94 -8.92 -4.67 2.79
CA THR A 94 -8.99 -6.09 2.43
C THR A 94 -10.36 -6.46 1.85
N THR A 95 -11.43 -5.94 2.44
CA THR A 95 -12.80 -6.16 1.98
C THR A 95 -13.04 -5.47 0.63
N ALA A 96 -12.68 -4.19 0.52
CA ALA A 96 -12.81 -3.41 -0.70
C ALA A 96 -12.05 -4.03 -1.87
N ILE A 97 -10.81 -4.46 -1.65
CA ILE A 97 -9.97 -5.11 -2.66
C ILE A 97 -10.60 -6.43 -3.12
N LYS A 98 -11.07 -7.28 -2.21
CA LYS A 98 -11.71 -8.54 -2.57
C LYS A 98 -12.96 -8.31 -3.42
N THR A 99 -13.81 -7.36 -3.03
CA THR A 99 -15.02 -6.99 -3.77
C THR A 99 -14.69 -6.38 -5.13
N ALA A 100 -13.77 -5.42 -5.18
CA ALA A 100 -13.42 -4.71 -6.40
C ALA A 100 -12.75 -5.63 -7.42
N PHE A 101 -11.84 -6.51 -6.97
CA PHE A 101 -10.91 -7.23 -7.85
C PHE A 101 -11.14 -8.73 -7.93
N MET A 102 -12.05 -9.30 -7.15
CA MET A 102 -12.28 -10.74 -7.08
C MET A 102 -10.97 -11.52 -6.85
N SER A 103 -10.11 -10.97 -5.98
CA SER A 103 -8.80 -11.55 -5.69
C SER A 103 -8.93 -12.90 -4.96
N HIS A 104 -8.03 -13.83 -5.27
CA HIS A 104 -8.02 -15.16 -4.63
C HIS A 104 -7.35 -15.12 -3.24
N GLY A 105 -6.55 -14.09 -2.98
CA GLY A 105 -5.84 -13.88 -1.72
C GLY A 105 -5.37 -12.44 -1.57
N ILE A 106 -4.82 -12.13 -0.40
CA ILE A 106 -4.32 -10.80 -0.05
C ILE A 106 -2.98 -10.99 0.67
N ASN A 107 -1.99 -10.17 0.33
CA ASN A 107 -0.84 -9.96 1.20
C ASN A 107 -1.03 -8.68 2.01
N ILE A 108 -0.79 -8.80 3.32
CA ILE A 108 -0.78 -7.70 4.27
C ILE A 108 0.59 -7.72 4.95
N GLY A 109 1.27 -6.58 5.02
CA GLY A 109 2.58 -6.54 5.65
C GLY A 109 3.08 -5.12 5.93
N VAL A 110 3.98 -5.02 6.88
CA VAL A 110 4.71 -3.81 7.23
C VAL A 110 6.19 -4.11 7.12
N ASN A 111 6.95 -3.21 6.51
CA ASN A 111 8.40 -3.24 6.56
C ASN A 111 8.85 -2.07 7.44
N GLU A 112 9.42 -2.37 8.61
CA GLU A 112 9.91 -1.37 9.56
C GLU A 112 11.44 -1.24 9.44
N GLY A 113 11.91 -0.05 9.09
CA GLY A 113 13.32 0.23 8.86
C GLY A 113 13.90 -0.35 7.56
N ALA A 114 15.02 0.24 7.12
CA ALA A 114 15.67 -0.12 5.86
C ALA A 114 16.08 -1.61 5.78
N ALA A 115 16.49 -2.20 6.91
CA ALA A 115 16.89 -3.61 6.99
C ALA A 115 15.73 -4.59 6.72
N ALA A 116 14.49 -4.19 7.02
CA ALA A 116 13.30 -4.98 6.70
C ALA A 116 12.84 -4.79 5.24
N GLY A 117 13.53 -3.96 4.46
CA GLY A 117 13.18 -3.67 3.06
C GLY A 117 12.21 -2.51 2.86
N ALA A 118 11.99 -1.67 3.89
CA ALA A 118 11.19 -0.45 3.74
C ALA A 118 11.77 0.42 2.62
N GLY A 119 10.95 0.74 1.61
CA GLY A 119 11.36 1.64 0.53
C GLY A 119 11.32 3.11 0.92
N LEU A 120 10.46 3.44 1.88
CA LEU A 120 10.28 4.75 2.50
C LEU A 120 10.31 4.54 4.02
N PRO A 121 11.49 4.37 4.63
CA PRO A 121 11.60 3.94 6.02
C PRO A 121 11.08 4.97 7.03
N ASP A 122 11.02 6.26 6.66
CA ASP A 122 10.75 7.36 7.58
C ASP A 122 9.26 7.53 7.93
N HIS A 123 8.35 6.75 7.33
CA HIS A 123 6.93 6.80 7.66
C HIS A 123 6.29 5.43 7.50
N LEU A 124 5.79 4.90 8.60
CA LEU A 124 5.09 3.64 8.72
C LEU A 124 3.94 3.50 7.72
N HIS A 125 3.91 2.38 7.02
CA HIS A 125 2.81 2.03 6.11
C HIS A 125 2.59 0.53 6.05
N ALA A 126 1.33 0.13 6.18
CA ALA A 126 0.90 -1.24 5.91
C ALA A 126 0.54 -1.38 4.43
N HIS A 127 1.19 -2.33 3.77
CA HIS A 127 0.83 -2.76 2.43
C HIS A 127 -0.40 -3.67 2.50
N VAL A 128 -1.39 -3.42 1.65
CA VAL A 128 -2.51 -4.35 1.40
C VAL A 128 -2.65 -4.50 -0.10
N LEU A 129 -2.41 -5.71 -0.63
CA LEU A 129 -2.42 -5.92 -2.07
C LEU A 129 -3.06 -7.26 -2.48
N PRO A 130 -3.83 -7.27 -3.58
CA PRO A 130 -4.46 -8.48 -4.08
C PRO A 130 -3.48 -9.44 -4.71
N ARG A 131 -3.78 -10.72 -4.57
CA ARG A 131 -3.06 -11.84 -5.17
C ARG A 131 -4.03 -12.75 -5.93
N TRP A 132 -3.53 -13.31 -7.03
CA TRP A 132 -4.21 -14.37 -7.76
C TRP A 132 -3.29 -15.57 -7.91
N ALA A 133 -3.89 -16.74 -8.00
CA ALA A 133 -3.16 -17.94 -8.38
C ALA A 133 -2.54 -17.72 -9.77
N GLY A 134 -1.21 -17.80 -9.86
CA GLY A 134 -0.48 -17.57 -11.12
C GLY A 134 -0.32 -16.10 -11.52
N ASP A 135 -0.44 -15.14 -10.60
CA ASP A 135 -0.23 -13.71 -10.90
C ASP A 135 1.23 -13.31 -11.20
N THR A 136 2.13 -14.28 -11.19
CA THR A 136 3.48 -14.19 -11.75
C THR A 136 3.47 -14.91 -13.09
N ASN A 137 3.65 -14.16 -14.17
CA ASN A 137 3.61 -14.69 -15.53
C ASN A 137 5.01 -14.67 -16.19
N PHE A 138 5.07 -15.11 -17.45
CA PHE A 138 6.32 -15.18 -18.22
C PHE A 138 7.09 -13.85 -18.24
N MET A 139 6.40 -12.72 -18.41
CA MET A 139 7.04 -11.39 -18.43
C MET A 139 7.68 -11.09 -17.08
N THR A 140 6.97 -11.34 -15.98
CA THR A 140 7.52 -11.08 -14.64
C THR A 140 8.70 -12.00 -14.33
N ALA A 141 8.59 -13.28 -14.69
CA ALA A 141 9.62 -14.27 -14.41
C ALA A 141 10.90 -14.10 -15.24
N THR A 142 10.78 -13.69 -16.51
CA THR A 142 11.92 -13.68 -17.45
C THR A 142 12.49 -12.30 -17.71
N THR A 143 11.67 -11.25 -17.66
CA THR A 143 12.08 -9.88 -18.01
C THR A 143 11.99 -8.92 -16.82
N SER A 144 11.63 -9.41 -15.62
CA SER A 144 11.35 -8.55 -14.45
C SER A 144 10.34 -7.43 -14.76
N THR A 145 9.43 -7.67 -15.72
CA THR A 145 8.42 -6.70 -16.16
C THR A 145 7.05 -7.16 -15.71
N ARG A 146 6.28 -6.26 -15.10
CA ARG A 146 4.89 -6.52 -14.72
C ARG A 146 3.95 -5.78 -15.66
N VAL A 147 2.97 -6.51 -16.18
CA VAL A 147 1.89 -5.95 -17.00
C VAL A 147 0.71 -5.67 -16.08
N MET A 148 0.35 -4.39 -15.97
CA MET A 148 -0.78 -3.95 -15.16
C MET A 148 -2.02 -3.89 -16.04
N PRO A 149 -3.11 -4.59 -15.69
CA PRO A 149 -4.32 -4.64 -16.53
C PRO A 149 -5.14 -3.34 -16.50
N GLU A 150 -4.92 -2.48 -15.51
CA GLU A 150 -5.61 -1.21 -15.34
C GLU A 150 -4.69 -0.14 -14.75
N ASP A 151 -5.01 1.13 -15.01
CA ASP A 151 -4.32 2.29 -14.46
C ASP A 151 -4.74 2.60 -13.01
N LEU A 152 -4.00 3.51 -12.37
CA LEU A 152 -4.19 3.88 -10.96
C LEU A 152 -5.52 4.62 -10.72
N ALA A 153 -5.96 5.47 -11.63
CA ALA A 153 -7.19 6.25 -11.46
C ALA A 153 -8.42 5.33 -11.52
N THR A 154 -8.42 4.40 -12.48
CA THR A 154 -9.42 3.33 -12.58
C THR A 154 -9.42 2.45 -11.33
N SER A 155 -8.24 2.07 -10.84
CA SER A 155 -8.11 1.31 -9.58
C SER A 155 -8.74 2.05 -8.39
N ALA A 156 -8.48 3.36 -8.28
CA ALA A 156 -8.97 4.20 -7.18
C ALA A 156 -10.50 4.26 -7.16
N VAL A 157 -11.12 4.48 -8.31
CA VAL A 157 -12.58 4.54 -8.45
C VAL A 157 -13.22 3.20 -8.03
N ARG A 158 -12.67 2.06 -8.50
CA ARG A 158 -13.19 0.74 -8.13
C ARG A 158 -13.11 0.49 -6.63
N LEU A 159 -12.00 0.86 -6.00
CA LEU A 159 -11.79 0.71 -4.57
C LEU A 159 -12.75 1.59 -3.76
N ARG A 160 -12.90 2.87 -4.10
CA ARG A 160 -13.84 3.78 -3.44
C ARG A 160 -15.28 3.27 -3.52
N ASN A 161 -15.69 2.80 -4.70
CA ASN A 161 -17.03 2.23 -4.92
C ASN A 161 -17.28 0.91 -4.16
N SER A 162 -16.20 0.20 -3.83
CA SER A 162 -16.26 -1.08 -3.11
C SER A 162 -15.97 -0.92 -1.61
N TRP A 163 -15.75 0.30 -1.13
CA TRP A 163 -15.38 0.56 0.25
C TRP A 163 -16.57 0.26 1.17
N PRO A 164 -16.37 -0.46 2.30
CA PRO A 164 -17.45 -0.70 3.25
C PRO A 164 -18.02 0.61 3.79
N THR A 165 -19.30 0.89 3.55
CA THR A 165 -19.96 2.14 3.95
C THR A 165 -20.52 2.13 5.37
N ASP A 166 -20.64 0.96 6.00
CA ASP A 166 -21.28 0.78 7.29
C ASP A 166 -20.29 0.36 8.37
N ARG A 167 -19.70 1.34 9.08
CA ARG A 167 -19.30 1.19 10.49
C ARG A 167 -19.47 2.49 11.25
N ARG A 168 -20.39 2.48 12.23
CA ARG A 168 -20.33 3.38 13.38
C ARG A 168 -19.03 3.11 14.14
N PRO A 169 -18.42 4.13 14.76
CA PRO A 169 -17.31 3.89 15.69
C PRO A 169 -17.73 2.85 16.73
N LEU A 170 -16.84 1.91 17.01
CA LEU A 170 -17.03 0.96 18.12
C LEU A 170 -17.22 1.80 19.38
N ALA A 171 -18.35 1.57 20.06
CA ALA A 171 -18.70 2.22 21.32
C ALA A 171 -17.73 1.85 22.45
#